data_AF-A0A1S9DTL5-F1
#
_entry.id   AF-A0A1S9DTL5-F1
#
_cell.length_a   1.000
_cell.length_b   1.000
_cell.length_c   1.000
_cell.angle_alpha   90.00
_cell.angle_beta   90.00
_cell.angle_gamma   90.00
#
_symmetry.space_group_name_H-M   'P 1'
#
loop_
_entity.id
_entity.type
_entity.pdbx_description
1 polymer ?
#
loop_
_entity_poly.entity_id
_entity_poly.type
_entity_poly.pdbx_seq_one_letter_code
_entity_poly.pdbx_strand_id
1 'polypeptide(L)'
;MGEMEVEDPGIPVNDIADNPTKLEEKAKNESGEDVVLDSDWTDVKQFESCQNVRAILLRKQDPPGGVARIEGSPSRYILTAKVTGVILLAAKPGEKIILLGYPSVRCFRRRP
;
A
#
# COMPACT_ATOMS: atom_id res chain seq x y z
N MET A 1 4.30 17.61 -20.22
CA MET A 1 3.11 16.74 -20.29
C MET A 1 2.73 16.44 -18.86
N GLY A 2 1.55 16.84 -18.41
CA GLY A 2 1.13 16.62 -17.02
C GLY A 2 0.97 15.12 -16.77
N GLU A 3 1.67 14.59 -15.78
CA GLU A 3 1.46 13.21 -15.32
C GLU A 3 0.00 13.10 -14.88
N MET A 4 -0.77 12.29 -15.60
CA MET A 4 -2.17 12.06 -15.25
C MET A 4 -2.19 11.22 -13.98
N GLU A 5 -2.70 11.80 -12.90
CA GLU A 5 -2.87 11.11 -11.63
C GLU A 5 -4.32 10.65 -11.49
N VAL A 6 -4.51 9.39 -11.14
CA VAL A 6 -5.82 8.76 -11.04
C VAL A 6 -6.12 8.38 -9.59
N GLU A 7 -7.30 8.73 -9.10
CA GLU A 7 -7.77 8.22 -7.81
C GLU A 7 -8.09 6.72 -7.96
N ASP A 8 -7.42 5.88 -7.17
CA ASP A 8 -7.61 4.43 -7.10
C ASP A 8 -8.26 4.15 -5.74
N PRO A 9 -9.31 3.34 -5.58
CA PRO A 9 -9.83 3.00 -4.25
C PRO A 9 -8.96 2.00 -3.46
N GLY A 10 -7.97 1.40 -4.12
CA GLY A 10 -7.19 0.27 -3.61
C GLY A 10 -7.99 -1.02 -3.59
N ILE A 11 -7.33 -2.11 -3.21
CA ILE A 11 -7.92 -3.46 -3.23
C ILE A 11 -8.41 -3.80 -1.83
N PRO A 12 -9.73 -3.92 -1.58
CA PRO A 12 -10.23 -4.33 -0.26
C PRO A 12 -9.81 -5.76 0.06
N VAL A 13 -9.34 -5.99 1.29
CA VAL A 13 -8.86 -7.29 1.77
C VAL A 13 -9.37 -7.64 3.17
N ASN A 14 -10.49 -7.03 3.58
CA ASN A 14 -11.08 -7.24 4.90
C ASN A 14 -11.39 -8.71 5.21
N ASP A 15 -11.78 -9.49 4.20
CA ASP A 15 -12.14 -10.90 4.31
C ASP A 15 -10.93 -11.82 4.61
N ILE A 16 -9.71 -11.32 4.38
CA ILE A 16 -8.46 -12.04 4.61
C ILE A 16 -7.50 -11.29 5.54
N ALA A 17 -7.94 -10.22 6.21
CA ALA A 17 -7.09 -9.33 7.00
C ALA A 17 -6.29 -10.06 8.12
N ASP A 18 -6.84 -11.15 8.65
CA ASP A 18 -6.22 -11.95 9.70
C ASP A 18 -5.48 -13.20 9.17
N ASN A 19 -5.33 -13.34 7.85
CA ASN A 19 -4.65 -14.47 7.21
C ASN A 19 -3.38 -14.01 6.47
N PRO A 20 -2.21 -13.99 7.14
CA PRO A 20 -0.95 -13.54 6.54
C PRO A 20 -0.61 -14.26 5.24
N THR A 21 -0.83 -15.58 5.16
CA THR A 21 -0.52 -16.36 3.94
C THR A 21 -1.35 -15.90 2.75
N LYS A 22 -2.67 -15.73 2.93
CA LYS A 22 -3.54 -15.21 1.85
C LYS A 22 -3.19 -13.78 1.45
N LEU A 23 -2.80 -12.95 2.42
CA LEU A 23 -2.36 -11.58 2.17
C LEU A 23 -1.07 -11.54 1.36
N GLU A 24 -0.09 -12.40 1.68
CA GLU A 24 1.15 -12.54 0.91
C GLU A 24 0.89 -13.04 -0.51
N GLU A 25 0.03 -14.05 -0.68
CA GLU A 25 -0.38 -14.54 -2.00
C GLU A 25 -1.04 -13.44 -2.84
N LYS A 26 -1.94 -12.66 -2.23
CA LYS A 26 -2.60 -11.54 -2.90
C LYS A 26 -1.59 -10.45 -3.26
N ALA A 27 -0.73 -10.05 -2.33
CA ALA A 27 0.31 -9.05 -2.58
C ALA A 27 1.30 -9.49 -3.68
N LYS A 28 1.64 -10.78 -3.71
CA LYS A 28 2.46 -11.36 -4.78
C LYS A 28 1.80 -11.26 -6.14
N ASN A 29 0.52 -11.61 -6.24
CA ASN A 29 -0.22 -11.55 -7.50
C ASN A 29 -0.36 -10.10 -8.01
N GLU A 30 -0.60 -9.14 -7.12
CA GLU A 30 -0.82 -7.74 -7.50
C GLU A 30 0.50 -6.98 -7.78
N SER A 31 1.59 -7.30 -7.08
CA SER A 31 2.92 -6.69 -7.31
C SER A 31 3.75 -7.40 -8.39
N GLY A 32 3.46 -8.67 -8.66
CA GLY A 32 4.26 -9.53 -9.54
C GLY A 32 5.57 -10.02 -8.91
N GLU A 33 5.73 -9.90 -7.59
CA GLU A 33 6.97 -10.22 -6.88
C GLU A 33 6.73 -11.12 -5.67
N ASP A 34 7.70 -11.97 -5.32
CA ASP A 34 7.61 -12.79 -4.11
C ASP A 34 7.88 -11.93 -2.87
N VAL A 35 6.89 -11.85 -1.99
CA VAL A 35 6.89 -10.93 -0.84
C VAL A 35 6.55 -11.64 0.47
N VAL A 36 6.96 -11.02 1.56
CA VAL A 36 6.66 -11.41 2.95
C VAL A 36 6.04 -10.22 3.66
N LEU A 37 5.00 -10.47 4.45
CA LEU A 37 4.33 -9.46 5.26
C LEU A 37 5.14 -9.17 6.54
N ASP A 38 5.46 -7.91 6.82
CA ASP A 38 6.07 -7.48 8.08
C ASP A 38 5.19 -7.89 9.27
N SER A 39 5.74 -8.10 10.47
CA SER A 39 4.97 -8.56 11.63
C SER A 39 3.93 -7.56 12.12
N ASP A 40 4.27 -6.26 12.10
CA ASP A 40 3.55 -5.24 12.84
C ASP A 40 3.09 -4.08 11.95
N TRP A 41 1.98 -3.47 12.35
CA TRP A 41 1.54 -2.19 11.81
C TRP A 41 2.48 -1.08 12.29
N THR A 42 2.74 -0.12 11.42
CA THR A 42 3.56 1.06 11.70
C THR A 42 2.81 2.31 11.25
N ASP A 43 2.80 3.33 12.09
CA ASP A 43 2.23 4.63 11.76
C ASP A 43 3.35 5.55 11.27
N VAL A 44 3.22 6.09 10.05
CA VAL A 44 4.32 6.77 9.37
C VAL A 44 3.94 8.20 8.98
N LYS A 45 4.67 9.20 9.49
CA LYS A 45 4.44 10.61 9.11
C LYS A 45 4.62 10.83 7.61
N GLN A 46 5.73 10.31 7.10
CA GLN A 46 6.12 10.27 5.71
C GLN A 46 6.85 8.94 5.50
N PHE A 47 6.51 8.25 4.42
CA PHE A 47 7.18 7.03 4.04
C PHE A 47 7.32 6.98 2.53
N GLU A 48 8.50 6.56 2.10
CA GLU A 48 8.83 6.36 0.70
C GLU A 48 9.33 4.93 0.59
N SER A 49 8.66 4.09 -0.18
CA SER A 49 9.09 2.70 -0.32
C SER A 49 10.48 2.67 -0.95
N CYS A 50 11.41 2.01 -0.27
CA CYS A 50 12.68 1.61 -0.87
C CYS A 50 12.46 0.51 -1.92
N GLN A 51 13.51 0.13 -2.64
CA GLN A 51 13.47 -0.97 -3.62
C GLN A 51 13.02 -2.32 -3.04
N ASN A 52 12.91 -2.47 -1.72
CA ASN A 52 12.51 -3.73 -1.09
C ASN A 52 11.03 -3.81 -0.71
N VAL A 53 10.30 -2.70 -0.61
CA VAL A 53 8.86 -2.74 -0.29
C VAL A 53 8.06 -2.76 -1.59
N ARG A 54 7.13 -3.70 -1.74
CA ARG A 54 6.38 -3.93 -2.98
C ARG A 54 4.88 -3.82 -2.82
N ALA A 55 4.38 -3.97 -1.61
CA ALA A 55 3.00 -3.65 -1.30
C ALA A 55 2.90 -3.13 0.13
N ILE A 56 1.77 -2.52 0.45
CA ILE A 56 1.39 -2.16 1.81
C ILE A 56 -0.07 -2.51 2.05
N LEU A 57 -0.39 -2.93 3.27
CA LEU A 57 -1.73 -2.78 3.80
C LEU A 57 -1.88 -1.36 4.32
N LEU A 58 -3.04 -0.78 4.08
CA LEU A 58 -3.44 0.52 4.57
C LEU A 58 -4.77 0.38 5.30
N ARG A 59 -4.87 1.00 6.47
CA ARG A 59 -6.14 1.12 7.21
C ARG A 59 -6.37 2.58 7.58
N LYS A 60 -7.64 2.95 7.73
CA LYS A 60 -8.01 4.29 8.18
C LYS A 60 -7.51 4.52 9.61
N GLN A 61 -6.89 5.67 9.86
CA GLN A 61 -6.60 6.17 11.20
C GLN A 61 -7.64 7.19 11.67
N ASP A 62 -7.69 7.40 12.99
CA ASP A 62 -8.43 8.47 13.64
C ASP A 62 -7.44 9.36 14.44
N PRO A 63 -7.28 10.65 14.09
CA PRO A 63 -8.00 11.39 13.05
C PRO A 63 -7.58 10.96 11.63
N PRO A 64 -8.51 10.96 10.66
CA PRO A 64 -8.17 10.68 9.27
C PRO A 64 -7.35 11.82 8.65
N GLY A 65 -6.26 11.46 7.97
CA GLY A 65 -5.41 12.41 7.26
C GLY A 65 -4.37 11.70 6.41
N GLY A 66 -4.00 12.31 5.29
CA GLY A 66 -2.92 11.80 4.43
C GLY A 66 -3.33 11.25 3.07
N VAL A 67 -2.32 10.82 2.33
CA VAL A 67 -2.43 10.23 1.00
C VAL A 67 -1.44 9.09 0.85
N ALA A 68 -1.88 8.01 0.21
CA ALA A 68 -1.03 6.95 -0.29
C ALA A 68 -0.98 7.05 -1.82
N ARG A 69 0.21 7.18 -2.39
CA ARG A 69 0.44 7.34 -3.82
C ARG A 69 1.28 6.17 -4.33
N ILE A 70 1.00 5.72 -5.53
CA ILE A 70 1.87 4.85 -6.31
C ILE A 70 2.36 5.69 -7.48
N GLU A 71 3.62 6.12 -7.41
CA GLU A 71 4.29 6.82 -8.48
C GLU A 71 4.66 5.84 -9.59
N GLY A 72 4.15 6.14 -10.77
CA GLY A 72 4.24 5.34 -11.98
C GLY A 72 3.65 6.10 -13.16
N SER A 73 3.43 5.42 -14.29
CA SER A 73 2.82 6.01 -15.47
C SER A 73 1.61 5.18 -15.93
N PRO A 74 0.37 5.58 -15.59
CA PRO A 74 -0.01 6.76 -14.78
C PRO A 74 0.25 6.57 -13.29
N SER A 75 0.37 7.68 -12.56
CA SER A 75 0.43 7.64 -11.09
C SER A 75 -0.96 7.45 -10.50
N ARG A 76 -1.03 6.77 -9.36
CA ARG A 76 -2.29 6.47 -8.66
C ARG A 76 -2.26 7.01 -7.24
N TYR A 77 -3.39 7.45 -6.70
CA TYR A 77 -3.46 7.87 -5.29
C TYR A 77 -4.74 7.45 -4.58
N ILE A 78 -4.62 7.36 -3.27
CA ILE A 78 -5.68 7.07 -2.31
C ILE A 78 -5.65 8.12 -1.22
N LEU A 79 -6.79 8.76 -1.00
CA LEU A 79 -7.01 9.56 0.21
C LEU A 79 -7.29 8.63 1.39
N THR A 80 -6.43 8.64 2.40
CA THR A 80 -6.56 7.77 3.58
C THR A 80 -7.90 7.96 4.30
N ALA A 81 -8.46 9.17 4.23
CA ALA A 81 -9.77 9.53 4.78
C ALA A 81 -10.95 8.76 4.14
N LYS A 82 -10.80 8.33 2.87
CA LYS A 82 -11.81 7.56 2.12
C LYS A 82 -11.64 6.05 2.29
N VAL A 83 -10.55 5.60 2.90
CA VAL A 83 -10.31 4.17 3.16
C VAL A 83 -11.35 3.64 4.13
N THR A 84 -11.97 2.51 3.78
CA THR A 84 -12.86 1.77 4.67
C THR A 84 -12.27 0.38 4.89
N GLY A 85 -12.13 -0.03 6.15
CA GLY A 85 -11.49 -1.31 6.48
C GLY A 85 -9.99 -1.36 6.20
N VAL A 86 -9.54 -2.48 5.64
CA VAL A 86 -8.14 -2.73 5.28
C VAL A 86 -8.07 -2.91 3.77
N ILE A 87 -7.21 -2.11 3.14
CA ILE A 87 -6.95 -2.21 1.71
C ILE A 87 -5.49 -2.55 1.44
N LEU A 88 -5.25 -3.20 0.31
CA LEU A 88 -3.95 -3.52 -0.24
C LEU A 88 -3.61 -2.54 -1.36
N LEU A 89 -2.38 -2.05 -1.33
CA LEU A 89 -1.74 -1.25 -2.36
C LEU A 89 -0.48 -1.96 -2.81
N ALA A 90 -0.39 -2.31 -4.09
CA ALA A 90 0.78 -2.98 -4.67
C ALA A 90 1.42 -2.11 -5.74
N ALA A 91 2.74 -1.93 -5.63
CA ALA A 91 3.59 -1.31 -6.63
C ALA A 91 4.15 -2.39 -7.57
N LYS A 92 3.97 -2.19 -8.86
CA LYS A 92 4.56 -3.00 -9.93
C LYS A 92 6.06 -2.69 -10.08
N PRO A 93 6.82 -3.52 -10.82
CA PRO A 93 8.21 -3.21 -11.14
C PRO A 93 8.36 -1.83 -11.78
N GLY A 94 9.20 -0.99 -11.18
CA GLY A 94 9.42 0.39 -11.61
C GLY A 94 8.49 1.43 -10.96
N GLU A 95 7.45 1.01 -10.23
CA GLU A 95 6.60 1.88 -9.42
C GLU A 95 7.15 2.07 -8.00
N LYS A 96 6.67 3.12 -7.33
CA LYS A 96 7.08 3.45 -5.96
C LYS A 96 5.90 3.89 -5.11
N ILE A 97 5.84 3.41 -3.87
CA ILE A 97 4.80 3.78 -2.90
C ILE A 97 5.27 4.99 -2.10
N ILE A 98 4.45 6.02 -2.04
CA ILE A 98 4.66 7.21 -1.21
C ILE A 98 3.48 7.38 -0.28
N LEU A 99 3.77 7.62 0.99
CA LEU A 99 2.80 7.82 2.06
C LEU A 99 3.08 9.16 2.72
N LEU A 100 2.04 9.97 2.87
CA LEU A 100 2.12 11.28 3.51
C LEU A 100 0.97 11.42 4.51
N GLY A 101 1.23 12.09 5.64
CA GLY A 101 0.17 12.53 6.56
C GLY A 101 -0.29 11.49 7.58
N TYR A 102 0.62 10.66 8.09
CA TYR A 102 0.36 9.67 9.17
C TYR A 102 -0.58 8.49 8.83
N PRO A 103 -0.47 7.82 7.68
CA PRO A 103 -1.18 6.54 7.50
C PRO A 103 -0.64 5.43 8.44
N SER A 104 -1.54 4.52 8.84
CA SER A 104 -1.16 3.25 9.48
C SER A 104 -0.99 2.18 8.41
N VAL A 105 0.20 1.61 8.33
CA VAL A 105 0.55 0.66 7.27
C VAL A 105 1.24 -0.59 7.77
N ARG A 106 1.14 -1.66 7.00
CA ARG A 106 1.91 -2.89 7.20
C ARG A 106 2.55 -3.28 5.87
N CYS A 107 3.87 -3.36 5.83
CA CYS A 107 4.60 -3.47 4.57
C CYS A 107 4.74 -4.94 4.14
N PHE A 108 4.76 -5.14 2.82
CA PHE A 108 5.21 -6.37 2.19
C PHE A 108 6.57 -6.14 1.56
N ARG A 109 7.58 -6.88 2.02
CA ARG A 109 8.95 -6.78 1.53
C ARG A 109 9.28 -7.93 0.60
N ARG A 110 10.12 -7.68 -0.40
CA ARG A 110 10.74 -8.74 -1.21
C ARG A 110 11.35 -9.77 -0.26
N ARG A 111 11.04 -11.04 -0.52
CA ARG A 111 11.72 -12.13 0.18
C ARG A 111 13.22 -12.07 -0.20
N PRO A 112 14.14 -12.12 0.79
CA PRO A 112 15.58 -12.10 0.51
C PRO A 112 16.03 -13.30 -0.33
#